data_AF-A0A1H2ET53-F1
#
_entry.id   AF-A0A1H2ET53-F1
#
_cell.length_a   1.000
_cell.length_b   1.000
_cell.length_c   1.000
_cell.angle_alpha   90.00
_cell.angle_beta   90.00
_cell.angle_gamma   90.00
#
_symmetry.space_group_name_H-M   'P 1'
#
loop_
_entity.id
_entity.type
_entity.pdbx_description
1 polymer ?
#
loop_
_entity_poly.entity_id
_entity_poly.type
_entity_poly.pdbx_seq_one_letter_code
_entity_poly.pdbx_strand_id
1 'polypeptide(L)'
;MANTRSAAKQARKSSRLRLLNKKAGDELRQAAKKIKNLVKEGLKDEATALLKGYQSMVDKAAKKGRLKKNTSIRRTSRIAKLVKSDVKVVAAKAKRSPKAAPRKAAKKATPPAA
;
A
#
# COMPACT_ATOMS: atom_id res chain seq x y z
N MET A 1 -32.15 6.78 25.20
CA MET A 1 -31.78 6.02 26.41
C MET A 1 -32.07 4.54 26.19
N ALA A 2 -31.35 3.64 26.85
CA ALA A 2 -31.67 2.21 26.82
C ALA A 2 -32.77 1.94 27.85
N ASN A 3 -34.02 1.88 27.40
CA ASN A 3 -35.18 1.84 28.30
C ASN A 3 -35.44 0.44 28.89
N THR A 4 -34.76 -0.60 28.38
CA THR A 4 -34.88 -1.98 28.87
C THR A 4 -33.54 -2.53 29.33
N ARG A 5 -33.56 -3.48 30.30
CA ARG A 5 -32.35 -4.14 30.81
C ARG A 5 -31.56 -4.84 29.70
N SER A 6 -32.26 -5.41 28.71
CA SER A 6 -31.67 -6.04 27.53
C SER A 6 -30.97 -5.02 26.63
N ALA A 7 -31.56 -3.85 26.40
CA ALA A 7 -30.94 -2.75 25.64
C ALA A 7 -29.66 -2.25 26.32
N ALA A 8 -29.67 -2.07 27.65
CA ALA A 8 -28.48 -1.66 28.40
C ALA A 8 -27.34 -2.70 28.32
N LYS A 9 -27.67 -4.00 28.31
CA LYS A 9 -26.71 -5.09 28.07
C LYS A 9 -26.14 -5.03 26.63
N GLN A 10 -26.99 -4.82 25.63
CA GLN A 10 -26.53 -4.72 24.24
C GLN A 10 -25.65 -3.49 24.01
N ALA A 11 -25.97 -2.35 24.63
CA ALA A 11 -25.14 -1.15 24.58
C ALA A 11 -23.70 -1.45 25.08
N ARG A 12 -23.57 -2.11 26.24
CA ARG A 12 -22.27 -2.54 26.78
C ARG A 12 -21.53 -3.54 25.88
N LYS A 13 -22.24 -4.49 25.28
CA LYS A 13 -21.66 -5.44 24.32
C LYS A 13 -21.15 -4.73 23.07
N SER A 14 -21.95 -3.82 22.52
CA SER A 14 -21.64 -3.08 21.31
C SER A 14 -20.41 -2.18 21.47
N SER A 15 -20.27 -1.49 22.62
CA SER A 15 -19.12 -0.64 22.89
C SER A 15 -17.83 -1.45 22.99
N ARG A 16 -17.87 -2.60 23.67
CA ARG A 16 -16.73 -3.54 23.76
C ARG A 16 -16.32 -4.06 22.38
N LEU A 17 -17.27 -4.54 21.58
CA LEU A 17 -17.00 -5.06 20.24
C LEU A 17 -16.48 -3.96 19.30
N ARG A 18 -17.03 -2.75 19.38
CA ARG A 18 -16.58 -1.59 18.60
C ARG A 18 -15.12 -1.28 18.88
N LEU A 19 -14.71 -1.24 20.15
CA LEU A 19 -13.32 -0.97 20.53
C LEU A 19 -12.35 -2.02 19.95
N LEU A 20 -12.68 -3.31 20.08
CA LEU A 20 -11.85 -4.39 19.55
C LEU A 20 -11.76 -4.37 18.01
N ASN A 21 -12.87 -4.09 17.33
CA ASN A 21 -12.90 -4.00 15.88
C ASN A 21 -12.18 -2.75 15.35
N LYS A 22 -12.28 -1.63 16.07
CA LYS A 22 -11.54 -0.41 15.77
C LYS A 22 -10.04 -0.65 15.85
N LYS A 23 -9.55 -1.21 16.98
CA LYS A 23 -8.14 -1.54 17.17
C LYS A 23 -7.59 -2.43 16.04
N ALA A 24 -8.25 -3.55 15.74
CA ALA A 24 -7.83 -4.44 14.66
C ALA A 24 -7.88 -3.75 13.27
N GLY A 25 -8.87 -2.90 13.03
CA GLY A 25 -8.96 -2.12 11.79
C GLY A 25 -7.82 -1.11 11.65
N ASP A 26 -7.46 -0.45 12.73
CA ASP A 26 -6.38 0.55 12.78
C ASP A 26 -5.00 -0.10 12.62
N GLU A 27 -4.75 -1.24 13.28
CA GLU A 27 -3.52 -2.04 13.11
C GLU A 27 -3.30 -2.43 11.65
N LEU A 28 -4.35 -2.94 10.98
CA LEU A 28 -4.27 -3.30 9.56
C LEU A 28 -4.02 -2.08 8.67
N ARG A 29 -4.64 -0.94 8.96
CA ARG A 29 -4.39 0.31 8.22
C ARG A 29 -2.96 0.80 8.40
N GLN A 30 -2.43 0.75 9.63
CA GLN A 30 -1.06 1.15 9.93
C GLN A 30 -0.06 0.24 9.23
N ALA A 31 -0.24 -1.08 9.30
CA ALA A 31 0.62 -2.03 8.59
C ALA A 31 0.60 -1.79 7.08
N ALA A 32 -0.58 -1.55 6.50
CA ALA A 32 -0.70 -1.21 5.07
C ALA A 32 -0.02 0.13 4.73
N LYS A 33 -0.07 1.14 5.61
CA LYS A 33 0.64 2.42 5.43
C LYS A 33 2.16 2.23 5.44
N LYS A 34 2.68 1.45 6.40
CA LYS A 34 4.12 1.15 6.50
C LYS A 34 4.64 0.51 5.20
N ILE A 35 3.95 -0.50 4.69
CA ILE A 35 4.32 -1.14 3.42
C ILE A 35 4.29 -0.13 2.26
N LYS A 36 3.26 0.71 2.19
CA LYS A 36 3.17 1.74 1.14
C LYS A 36 4.31 2.75 1.21
N ASN A 37 4.79 3.10 2.41
CA ASN A 37 5.90 4.04 2.57
C ASN A 37 7.23 3.41 2.12
N LEU A 38 7.52 2.18 2.54
CA LEU A 38 8.73 1.46 2.11
C LEU A 38 8.79 1.24 0.60
N VAL A 39 7.63 0.97 -0.01
CA VAL A 39 7.53 0.85 -1.47
C VAL A 39 7.84 2.18 -2.17
N LYS A 40 7.45 3.32 -1.59
CA LYS A 40 7.83 4.65 -2.10
C LYS A 40 9.32 4.93 -1.93
N GLU A 41 9.92 4.46 -0.84
CA GLU A 41 11.35 4.60 -0.54
C GLU A 41 12.22 3.64 -1.37
N GLY A 42 11.63 2.63 -2.01
CA GLY A 42 12.32 1.70 -2.90
C GLY A 42 12.97 0.50 -2.19
N LEU A 43 12.72 0.31 -0.89
CA LEU A 43 13.24 -0.78 -0.08
C LEU A 43 12.43 -2.07 -0.31
N LYS A 44 12.89 -2.89 -1.26
CA LYS A 44 12.15 -4.06 -1.77
C LYS A 44 12.14 -5.22 -0.79
N ASP A 45 13.28 -5.56 -0.23
CA ASP A 45 13.42 -6.76 0.61
C ASP A 45 12.61 -6.59 1.91
N GLU A 46 12.69 -5.41 2.52
CA GLU A 46 11.90 -5.06 3.70
C GLU A 46 10.39 -5.04 3.42
N ALA A 47 9.96 -4.53 2.26
CA ALA A 47 8.57 -4.54 1.87
C ALA A 47 8.02 -5.97 1.67
N THR A 48 8.82 -6.89 1.12
CA THR A 48 8.40 -8.30 0.97
C THR A 48 8.33 -9.03 2.31
N ALA A 49 9.25 -8.75 3.23
CA ALA A 49 9.23 -9.30 4.58
C ALA A 49 7.97 -8.85 5.35
N LEU A 50 7.66 -7.55 5.30
CA LEU A 50 6.47 -6.99 5.95
C LEU A 50 5.16 -7.43 5.30
N LEU A 51 5.16 -7.73 4.00
CA LEU A 51 3.99 -8.25 3.30
C LEU A 51 3.56 -9.61 3.87
N LYS A 52 4.50 -10.52 4.18
CA LYS A 52 4.18 -11.81 4.81
C LYS A 52 3.50 -11.62 6.18
N GLY A 53 4.03 -10.70 6.99
CA GLY A 53 3.43 -10.34 8.28
C GLY A 53 2.02 -9.76 8.12
N TYR A 54 1.84 -8.85 7.16
CA TYR A 54 0.54 -8.25 6.86
C TYR A 54 -0.50 -9.29 6.41
N GLN A 55 -0.13 -10.24 5.55
CA GLN A 55 -1.01 -11.34 5.14
C GLN A 55 -1.53 -12.13 6.36
N SER A 56 -0.62 -12.55 7.25
CA SER A 56 -1.00 -13.26 8.48
C SER A 56 -1.98 -12.46 9.34
N MET A 57 -1.76 -11.15 9.49
CA MET A 57 -2.67 -10.27 10.25
C MET A 57 -4.06 -10.18 9.62
N VAL A 58 -4.13 -10.02 8.29
CA VAL A 58 -5.41 -9.92 7.56
C VAL A 58 -6.19 -11.22 7.67
N ASP A 59 -5.54 -12.37 7.53
CA ASP A 59 -6.19 -13.67 7.59
C ASP A 59 -6.66 -14.01 9.01
N LYS A 60 -5.88 -13.64 10.03
CA LYS A 60 -6.34 -13.71 11.44
C LYS A 60 -7.57 -12.84 11.68
N ALA A 61 -7.64 -11.65 11.08
CA ALA A 61 -8.80 -10.77 11.19
C ALA A 61 -10.03 -11.35 10.48
N ALA A 62 -9.84 -12.05 9.36
CA ALA A 62 -10.90 -12.78 8.67
C ALA A 62 -11.40 -13.99 9.46
N LYS A 63 -10.49 -14.81 10.02
CA LYS A 63 -10.82 -15.97 10.86
C LYS A 63 -11.63 -15.56 12.09
N LYS A 64 -11.29 -14.43 12.71
CA LYS A 64 -12.02 -13.85 13.86
C LYS A 64 -13.34 -13.16 13.47
N GLY A 65 -13.75 -13.19 12.20
CA GLY A 65 -14.99 -12.56 11.74
C GLY A 65 -14.97 -11.02 11.74
N ARG A 66 -13.82 -10.38 11.95
CA ARG A 66 -13.70 -8.92 11.92
C ARG A 66 -13.73 -8.38 10.49
N LEU A 67 -13.35 -9.19 9.51
CA LEU A 67 -13.42 -8.90 8.09
C LEU A 67 -14.14 -10.02 7.34
N LYS A 68 -14.94 -9.65 6.33
CA LYS A 68 -15.47 -10.62 5.37
C LYS A 68 -14.32 -11.23 4.55
N LYS A 69 -14.43 -12.51 4.17
CA LYS A 69 -13.43 -13.24 3.35
C LYS A 69 -13.00 -12.45 2.11
N ASN A 70 -13.97 -11.94 1.35
CA ASN A 70 -13.69 -11.15 0.14
C ASN A 70 -12.92 -9.85 0.44
N THR A 71 -13.10 -9.26 1.62
CA THR A 71 -12.36 -8.06 2.02
C THR A 71 -10.91 -8.39 2.38
N SER A 72 -10.64 -9.55 3.00
CA SER A 72 -9.27 -10.04 3.17
C SER A 72 -8.59 -10.19 1.81
N ILE A 73 -9.20 -10.97 0.91
CA ILE A 73 -8.65 -11.27 -0.42
C ILE A 73 -8.35 -9.98 -1.19
N ARG A 74 -9.30 -9.03 -1.25
CA ARG A 74 -9.09 -7.74 -1.91
C ARG A 74 -7.93 -6.94 -1.30
N ARG A 75 -7.82 -6.90 0.03
CA ARG A 75 -6.76 -6.15 0.72
C ARG A 75 -5.38 -6.75 0.45
N THR A 76 -5.26 -8.07 0.54
CA THR A 76 -4.04 -8.80 0.24
C THR A 76 -3.63 -8.61 -1.22
N SER A 77 -4.58 -8.77 -2.16
CA SER A 77 -4.32 -8.59 -3.59
C SER A 77 -3.83 -7.19 -3.93
N ARG A 78 -4.44 -6.13 -3.38
CA ARG A 78 -4.04 -4.74 -3.68
C ARG A 78 -2.63 -4.42 -3.20
N ILE A 79 -2.25 -4.86 -2.00
CA ILE A 79 -0.89 -4.64 -1.48
C ILE A 79 0.14 -5.45 -2.26
N ALA A 80 -0.16 -6.71 -2.59
CA ALA A 80 0.72 -7.53 -3.42
C ALA A 80 0.91 -6.93 -4.82
N LYS A 81 -0.15 -6.40 -5.43
CA LYS A 81 -0.08 -5.70 -6.72
C LYS A 81 0.80 -4.45 -6.64
N LEU A 82 0.68 -3.64 -5.59
CA LEU A 82 1.52 -2.46 -5.37
C LEU A 82 3.00 -2.82 -5.31
N VAL A 83 3.36 -3.79 -4.45
CA VAL A 83 4.74 -4.28 -4.37
C VAL A 83 5.22 -4.79 -5.74
N LYS A 84 4.39 -5.52 -6.49
CA LYS A 84 4.74 -6.04 -7.82
C LYS A 84 4.81 -4.97 -8.93
N SER A 85 3.96 -3.95 -8.92
CA SER A 85 3.92 -2.90 -9.95
C SER A 85 5.14 -2.00 -9.87
N ASP A 86 5.51 -1.60 -8.65
CA ASP A 86 6.67 -0.73 -8.43
C ASP A 86 7.99 -1.48 -8.67
N VAL A 87 7.99 -2.81 -8.48
CA VAL A 87 9.09 -3.71 -8.92
C VAL A 87 9.34 -3.61 -10.44
N LYS A 88 8.32 -3.38 -11.28
CA LYS A 88 8.50 -3.22 -12.73
C LYS A 88 9.01 -1.83 -13.13
N VAL A 89 8.61 -0.76 -12.43
CA VAL A 89 8.98 0.62 -12.78
C VAL A 89 10.46 0.90 -12.47
N VAL A 90 11.01 0.36 -11.37
CA VAL A 90 12.44 0.50 -11.06
C VAL A 90 13.31 -0.31 -12.02
N ALA A 91 12.87 -1.51 -12.40
CA ALA A 91 13.55 -2.33 -13.42
C ALA A 91 13.50 -1.70 -14.83
N ALA A 92 12.44 -0.96 -15.16
CA ALA A 92 12.32 -0.20 -16.41
C ALA A 92 13.14 1.10 -16.40
N LYS A 93 13.34 1.74 -15.23
CA LYS A 93 14.19 2.94 -15.10
C LYS A 93 15.68 2.61 -15.16
N ALA A 94 16.11 1.46 -14.65
CA ALA A 94 17.49 0.97 -14.77
C ALA A 94 17.89 0.54 -16.20
N LYS A 95 16.91 0.24 -17.08
CA LYS A 95 17.15 -0.15 -18.49
C LYS A 95 17.05 1.00 -19.50
N ARG A 96 16.68 2.21 -19.06
CA ARG A 96 16.71 3.43 -19.87
C ARG A 96 18.01 4.19 -19.57
N SER A 97 19.12 3.73 -20.13
CA SER A 97 20.29 4.60 -20.31
C SER A 97 19.90 5.76 -21.26
N PRO A 98 20.41 6.98 -21.05
CA PRO A 98 20.23 8.06 -22.01
C PRO A 98 21.03 7.71 -23.27
N LYS A 99 20.39 7.02 -24.23
CA LYS A 99 21.02 6.68 -25.50
C LYS A 99 20.97 7.91 -26.42
N ALA A 100 22.17 8.40 -26.71
CA ALA A 100 22.56 9.30 -27.80
C ALA A 100 22.29 10.81 -27.62
N ALA A 101 23.40 11.55 -27.59
CA ALA A 101 23.49 13.00 -27.67
C ALA A 101 22.78 13.58 -28.91
N PRO A 102 22.16 14.77 -28.82
CA PRO A 102 21.84 15.54 -30.01
C PRO A 102 23.14 16.03 -30.66
N ARG A 103 23.30 15.66 -31.92
CA ARG A 103 24.39 16.04 -32.82
C ARG A 103 24.59 17.56 -32.81
N LYS A 104 25.85 18.00 -32.74
CA LYS A 104 26.29 19.39 -32.95
C LYS A 104 25.52 20.01 -34.12
N ALA A 105 24.74 21.05 -33.85
CA ALA A 105 24.27 21.95 -34.89
C ALA A 105 25.48 22.67 -35.48
N ALA A 106 25.82 22.33 -36.72
CA ALA A 106 26.75 23.10 -37.53
C ALA A 106 26.15 24.51 -37.72
N LYS A 107 26.66 25.50 -36.98
CA LYS A 107 26.51 26.91 -37.35
C LYS A 107 27.31 27.10 -38.64
N LYS A 108 26.62 27.01 -39.78
CA LYS A 108 27.14 27.43 -41.07
C LYS A 108 27.39 28.94 -40.98
N ALA A 109 28.65 29.32 -41.06
CA ALA A 109 29.08 30.70 -41.20
C ALA A 109 28.31 31.37 -42.34
N THR A 110 27.65 32.47 -42.04
CA THR A 110 27.28 33.47 -43.03
C THR A 110 28.41 34.51 -43.01
N PRO A 111 29.08 34.78 -44.13
CA PRO A 111 30.20 35.73 -44.16
C PRO A 111 29.72 37.18 -43.95
N PRO A 112 30.54 38.05 -43.35
CA PRO A 112 30.23 39.48 -43.26
C PRO A 112 30.58 40.17 -44.58
N ALA A 113 29.61 40.82 -45.23
CA ALA A 113 29.88 41.80 -46.29
C ALA A 113 28.70 42.77 -46.49
N ALA A 114 29.06 44.07 -46.52
CA ALA A 114 28.28 45.30 -46.66
C ALA A 114 27.65 45.86 -45.38
#